data_AF-A0ABD5RXX8-F1
#
_entry.id   AF-A0ABD5RXX8-F1
#
_cell.length_a   1.000
_cell.length_b   1.000
_cell.length_c   1.000
_cell.angle_alpha   90.00
_cell.angle_beta   90.00
_cell.angle_gamma   90.00
#
_symmetry.space_group_name_H-M   'P 1'
#
loop_
_entity.id
_entity.type
_entity.pdbx_description
1 polymer ?
#
loop_
_entity_poly.entity_id
_entity_poly.type
_entity_poly.pdbx_seq_one_letter_code
_entity_poly.pdbx_strand_id
1 'polypeptide(L)'
;MRIDVHNHLLPEPYVDLLLEWDTPVGLEADGDDLYMVHRRSGTASVASGNRIPVNEGFVDIDARIEWMDEHDVERTLVSVSTPNPLDGTFSTDQSTRLVRAINDGYADLGSRYPDRVAGLGMLPLRDPEAAV
;
A
#
# COMPACT_ATOMS: atom_id res chain seq x y z
N MET A 1 6.07 7.14 -24.43
CA MET A 1 5.40 6.33 -23.41
C MET A 1 6.42 5.63 -22.51
N ARG A 2 6.86 6.30 -21.45
CA ARG A 2 7.59 5.69 -20.33
C ARG A 2 6.59 5.17 -19.29
N ILE A 3 6.69 3.89 -18.95
CA ILE A 3 5.78 3.22 -18.01
C ILE A 3 6.62 2.65 -16.87
N ASP A 4 6.30 3.06 -15.65
CA ASP A 4 6.82 2.43 -14.43
C ASP A 4 5.93 1.24 -14.07
N VAL A 5 6.53 0.06 -13.97
CA VAL A 5 5.83 -1.19 -13.66
C VAL A 5 6.16 -1.75 -12.28
N HIS A 6 6.95 -1.02 -11.49
CA HIS A 6 7.34 -1.43 -10.14
C HIS A 6 7.33 -0.23 -9.20
N ASN A 7 6.12 0.17 -8.82
CA ASN A 7 5.90 1.18 -7.80
C ASN A 7 4.90 0.70 -6.76
N HIS A 8 4.99 1.30 -5.57
CA HIS A 8 4.11 1.02 -4.46
C HIS A 8 3.27 2.23 -4.06
N LEU A 9 1.97 1.98 -3.86
CA LEU A 9 1.01 2.96 -3.38
C LEU A 9 0.01 2.26 -2.46
N LEU A 10 -0.21 2.83 -1.29
CA LEU A 10 -1.17 2.41 -0.28
C LEU A 10 -2.44 3.24 -0.46
N PRO A 11 -3.53 2.68 -0.99
CA PRO A 11 -4.75 3.45 -1.18
C PRO A 11 -5.40 3.77 0.16
N GLU A 12 -6.12 4.89 0.24
CA GLU A 12 -6.81 5.39 1.44
C GLU A 12 -7.56 4.31 2.25
N PRO A 13 -8.47 3.49 1.67
CA PRO A 13 -9.18 2.46 2.45
C PRO A 13 -8.25 1.40 3.06
N TYR A 14 -7.07 1.16 2.47
CA TYR A 14 -6.06 0.26 3.04
C TYR A 14 -5.32 0.93 4.21
N VAL A 15 -4.99 2.20 4.06
CA VAL A 15 -4.37 3.02 5.12
C VAL A 15 -5.29 3.11 6.34
N ASP A 16 -6.58 3.37 6.14
CA ASP A 16 -7.58 3.47 7.21
C ASP A 16 -7.64 2.22 8.08
N LEU A 17 -7.71 1.04 7.45
CA LEU A 17 -7.75 -0.24 8.18
C LEU A 17 -6.47 -0.49 8.98
N LEU A 18 -5.32 -0.12 8.44
CA LEU A 18 -4.03 -0.30 9.12
C LEU A 18 -3.81 0.68 10.27
N LEU A 19 -4.43 1.86 10.23
CA LEU A 19 -4.45 2.81 11.34
C LEU A 19 -5.50 2.44 12.40
N GLU A 20 -6.61 1.81 12.00
CA GLU A 20 -7.67 1.34 12.91
C GLU A 20 -7.19 0.19 13.80
N TRP A 21 -6.36 -0.72 13.27
CA TRP A 21 -6.00 -1.96 13.95
C TRP A 21 -4.67 -1.87 14.69
N ASP A 22 -4.71 -2.18 16.00
CA ASP A 22 -3.52 -2.37 16.81
C ASP A 22 -2.89 -3.75 16.54
N THR A 23 -2.07 -3.83 15.49
CA THR A 23 -1.34 -5.05 15.10
C THR A 23 0.18 -4.83 15.07
N PRO A 24 0.98 -5.88 15.38
CA PRO A 24 2.44 -5.89 15.24
C PRO A 24 3.04 -5.42 13.91
N VAL A 25 2.25 -5.44 12.84
CA VAL A 25 2.57 -4.90 11.53
C VAL A 25 1.41 -4.01 11.13
N GLY A 26 1.67 -2.78 10.70
CA GLY A 26 0.61 -1.80 10.48
C GLY A 26 1.13 -0.41 10.11
N LEU A 27 0.27 0.58 10.26
CA LEU A 27 0.61 1.99 10.16
C LEU A 27 0.39 2.69 11.51
N GLU A 28 1.19 3.71 11.76
CA GLU A 28 1.04 4.63 12.88
C GLU A 28 1.11 6.05 12.34
N ALA A 29 0.26 6.94 12.87
CA ALA A 29 0.31 8.37 12.59
C ALA A 29 0.92 9.12 13.79
N ASP A 30 1.74 10.12 13.51
CA ASP A 30 2.29 11.06 14.50
C ASP A 30 2.25 12.47 13.91
N GLY A 31 1.22 13.22 14.31
CA GLY A 31 0.84 14.43 13.59
C GLY A 31 0.40 14.11 12.16
N ASP A 32 1.00 14.81 11.19
CA ASP A 32 0.75 14.61 9.76
C ASP A 32 1.64 13.51 9.15
N ASP A 33 2.60 12.98 9.92
CA ASP A 33 3.54 11.97 9.44
C ASP A 33 2.99 10.56 9.64
N LEU A 34 3.14 9.71 8.61
CA LEU A 34 2.81 8.29 8.65
C LEU A 34 4.05 7.42 8.73
N TYR A 35 3.93 6.32 9.47
CA TYR A 35 5.02 5.38 9.67
C TYR A 35 4.55 3.93 9.53
N MET A 36 5.30 3.13 8.77
CA MET A 36 5.14 1.68 8.74
C MET A 36 5.79 1.06 9.97
N VAL A 37 5.04 0.21 10.66
CA VAL A 37 5.51 -0.50 11.85
C VAL A 37 5.77 -1.97 11.52
N HIS A 38 6.94 -2.49 11.91
CA HIS A 38 7.33 -3.90 11.73
C HIS A 38 7.93 -4.47 13.03
N ARG A 39 7.21 -5.33 13.76
CA ARG A 39 7.72 -5.90 15.03
C ARG A 39 8.96 -6.82 14.87
N ARG A 40 9.20 -7.39 13.68
CA ARG A 40 10.38 -8.20 13.36
C ARG A 40 10.74 -8.09 11.87
N SER A 41 11.59 -7.14 11.48
CA SER A 41 12.21 -7.19 10.15
C SER A 41 13.64 -7.72 10.26
N GLY A 42 13.94 -8.85 9.63
CA GLY A 42 15.32 -9.32 9.42
C GLY A 42 16.08 -8.52 8.34
N THR A 43 15.42 -7.53 7.73
CA THR A 43 15.97 -6.61 6.72
C THR A 43 15.80 -5.18 7.22
N ALA A 44 16.78 -4.31 6.96
CA ALA A 44 16.87 -2.84 7.14
C ALA A 44 16.23 -2.11 8.36
N SER A 45 15.09 -2.53 8.93
CA SER A 45 14.37 -1.83 10.00
C SER A 45 14.92 -2.09 11.42
N VAL A 46 15.97 -2.90 11.56
CA VAL A 46 16.67 -3.06 12.85
C VAL A 46 17.45 -1.80 13.24
N ALA A 47 17.86 -0.96 12.28
CA ALA A 47 18.61 0.28 12.55
C ALA A 47 17.72 1.48 12.90
N SER A 48 16.50 1.55 12.35
CA SER A 48 15.55 2.67 12.55
C SER A 48 14.51 2.43 13.63
N GLY A 49 14.65 1.35 14.41
CA GLY A 49 13.72 1.03 15.49
C GLY A 49 12.34 0.66 14.98
N ASN A 50 12.20 -0.36 14.12
CA ASN A 50 10.93 -0.97 13.72
C ASN A 50 9.86 -0.02 13.10
N ARG A 51 10.18 1.26 12.89
CA ARG A 51 9.29 2.32 12.43
C ARG A 51 9.95 3.03 11.25
N ILE A 52 9.33 2.96 10.08
CA ILE A 52 9.87 3.50 8.83
C ILE A 52 8.94 4.62 8.34
N PRO A 53 9.44 5.84 8.12
CA PRO A 53 8.62 6.92 7.57
C PRO A 53 8.02 6.54 6.21
N VAL A 54 6.76 6.90 6.00
CA VAL A 54 6.06 6.73 4.73
C VAL A 54 6.26 8.00 3.91
N ASN A 55 6.88 7.87 2.74
CA ASN A 55 7.00 8.99 1.82
C ASN A 55 5.62 9.36 1.28
N GLU A 56 5.36 10.65 1.12
CA GLU A 56 4.05 11.20 0.69
C GLU A 56 3.47 10.49 -0.55
N GLY A 57 4.25 10.30 -1.61
CA GLY A 57 3.77 9.63 -2.84
C GLY A 57 3.40 8.14 -2.67
N PHE A 58 3.59 7.53 -1.50
CA PHE A 58 3.02 6.21 -1.18
C PHE A 58 1.55 6.29 -0.81
N VAL A 59 1.05 7.42 -0.31
CA VAL A 59 -0.34 7.57 0.17
C VAL A 59 -1.10 8.66 -0.57
N ASP A 60 -0.38 9.60 -1.19
CA ASP A 60 -0.93 10.69 -1.99
C ASP A 60 -0.66 10.45 -3.48
N ILE A 61 -1.74 10.33 -4.25
CA ILE A 61 -1.67 10.13 -5.70
C ILE A 61 -1.29 11.39 -6.47
N ASP A 62 -1.66 12.57 -5.99
CA ASP A 62 -1.35 13.82 -6.66
C ASP A 62 0.14 14.13 -6.51
N ALA A 63 0.72 13.93 -5.32
CA ALA A 63 2.17 14.00 -5.10
C ALA A 63 2.93 12.97 -5.96
N ARG A 64 2.35 11.77 -6.14
CA ARG A 64 2.90 10.76 -7.04
C ARG A 64 2.90 11.22 -8.50
N ILE A 65 1.80 11.82 -8.96
CA ILE A 65 1.67 12.32 -10.33
C ILE A 65 2.64 13.48 -10.58
N GLU A 66 2.82 14.38 -9.62
CA GLU A 66 3.81 15.46 -9.72
C GLU A 66 5.23 14.88 -9.89
N TRP A 67 5.62 13.92 -9.05
CA TRP A 67 6.90 13.23 -9.20
C TRP A 67 7.03 12.54 -10.56
N MET A 68 5.96 11.90 -11.05
CA MET A 68 5.93 11.27 -12.37
C MET A 68 6.16 12.29 -13.47
N ASP A 69 5.53 13.46 -13.41
CA ASP A 69 5.68 14.54 -14.39
C ASP A 69 7.12 15.09 -14.40
N GLU A 70 7.75 15.26 -13.23
CA GLU A 70 9.15 15.69 -13.11
C GLU A 70 10.16 14.72 -13.73
N HIS A 71 9.83 13.42 -13.76
CA HIS A 71 10.73 12.35 -14.21
C HIS A 71 10.32 11.76 -15.58
N ASP A 72 9.42 12.44 -16.30
CA ASP A 72 8.83 12.01 -17.57
C ASP A 72 8.19 10.59 -17.51
N VAL A 73 7.61 10.18 -16.39
CA VAL A 73 6.88 8.93 -16.26
C VAL A 73 5.43 9.15 -16.66
N GLU A 74 5.05 8.63 -17.83
CA GLU A 74 3.72 8.87 -18.40
C GLU A 74 2.66 8.01 -17.71
N ARG A 75 2.97 6.77 -17.32
CA ARG A 75 2.05 5.88 -16.58
C ARG A 75 2.76 5.05 -15.52
N THR A 76 2.01 4.67 -14.49
CA THR A 76 2.49 3.75 -13.44
C THR A 76 1.51 2.61 -13.19
N LEU A 77 2.06 1.43 -12.93
CA LEU A 77 1.35 0.27 -12.41
C LEU A 77 1.67 0.14 -10.92
N VAL A 78 0.65 0.31 -10.07
CA VAL A 78 0.81 0.30 -8.61
C VAL A 78 0.52 -1.06 -7.99
N SER A 79 1.22 -1.37 -6.90
CA SER A 79 1.03 -2.57 -6.09
C SER A 79 1.32 -2.31 -4.60
N VAL A 80 0.75 -3.07 -3.68
CA VAL A 80 1.15 -3.01 -2.27
C VAL A 80 2.29 -3.98 -2.02
N SER A 81 3.30 -3.54 -1.26
CA SER A 81 4.38 -4.40 -0.76
C SER A 81 4.38 -4.48 0.77
N THR A 82 4.45 -3.33 1.44
CA THR A 82 4.48 -3.21 2.89
C THR A 82 3.57 -2.08 3.38
N PRO A 83 2.79 -2.27 4.46
CA PRO A 83 2.60 -3.52 5.19
C PRO A 83 2.04 -4.65 4.30
N ASN A 84 2.40 -5.91 4.56
CA ASN A 84 1.91 -7.02 3.72
C ASN A 84 0.58 -7.53 4.31
N PRO A 85 -0.55 -7.48 3.59
CA PRO A 85 -1.83 -7.94 4.14
C PRO A 85 -1.90 -9.45 4.37
N LEU A 86 -0.93 -10.22 3.86
CA LEU A 86 -0.79 -11.66 4.12
C LEU A 86 0.11 -11.98 5.32
N ASP A 87 0.63 -10.97 6.03
CA ASP A 87 1.44 -11.18 7.23
C ASP A 87 0.67 -12.01 8.28
N GLY A 88 1.39 -12.91 8.95
CA GLY A 88 0.83 -13.83 9.94
C GLY A 88 0.18 -13.14 11.15
N THR A 89 0.44 -11.85 11.37
CA THR A 89 -0.20 -11.07 12.43
C THR A 89 -1.68 -10.80 12.21
N PHE A 90 -2.14 -10.78 10.96
CA PHE A 90 -3.55 -10.56 10.65
C PHE A 90 -4.32 -11.88 10.73
N SER A 91 -5.56 -11.83 11.22
CA SER A 91 -6.50 -12.94 11.00
C SER A 91 -6.83 -13.09 9.52
N THR A 92 -7.40 -14.24 9.12
CA THR A 92 -7.85 -14.44 7.73
C THR A 92 -8.88 -13.39 7.30
N ASP A 93 -9.84 -13.04 8.18
CA ASP A 93 -10.81 -11.98 7.89
C ASP A 93 -10.16 -10.61 7.68
N GLN A 94 -9.25 -10.21 8.58
CA GLN A 94 -8.49 -8.97 8.44
C GLN A 94 -7.69 -8.94 7.14
N SER A 95 -7.00 -10.05 6.81
CA SER A 95 -6.26 -10.19 5.57
C SER A 95 -7.15 -10.00 4.34
N THR A 96 -8.32 -10.65 4.31
CA THR A 96 -9.30 -10.52 3.22
C THR A 96 -9.86 -9.10 3.13
N ARG A 97 -10.15 -8.44 4.25
CA ARG A 97 -10.62 -7.04 4.29
C ARG A 97 -9.56 -6.08 3.74
N LEU A 98 -8.31 -6.26 4.13
CA LEU A 98 -7.19 -5.48 3.61
C LEU A 98 -7.02 -5.67 2.09
N VAL A 99 -7.08 -6.90 1.59
CA VAL A 99 -6.98 -7.18 0.16
C VAL A 99 -8.12 -6.52 -0.62
N ARG A 100 -9.36 -6.58 -0.11
CA ARG A 100 -10.50 -5.87 -0.72
C ARG A 100 -10.25 -4.37 -0.75
N ALA A 101 -9.82 -3.78 0.37
CA ALA A 101 -9.51 -2.35 0.45
C ALA A 101 -8.44 -1.93 -0.57
N ILE A 102 -7.39 -2.73 -0.77
CA ILE A 102 -6.38 -2.49 -1.81
C ILE A 102 -7.01 -2.47 -3.20
N ASN A 103 -7.78 -3.51 -3.53
CA ASN A 103 -8.39 -3.66 -4.85
C ASN A 103 -9.41 -2.56 -5.15
N ASP A 104 -10.27 -2.22 -4.18
CA ASP A 104 -11.28 -1.17 -4.32
C ASP A 104 -10.61 0.20 -4.49
N GLY A 105 -9.55 0.48 -3.71
CA GLY A 105 -8.78 1.71 -3.83
C GLY A 105 -8.06 1.83 -5.18
N TYR A 106 -7.51 0.74 -5.70
CA TYR A 106 -6.91 0.71 -7.03
C TYR A 106 -7.91 0.84 -8.16
N ALA A 107 -9.11 0.25 -8.01
CA ALA A 107 -10.20 0.43 -8.96
C ALA A 107 -10.66 1.90 -8.99
N ASP A 108 -10.79 2.55 -7.83
CA ASP A 108 -11.08 3.97 -7.73
C ASP A 108 -10.01 4.83 -8.41
N LEU A 109 -8.73 4.62 -8.07
CA LEU A 109 -7.62 5.35 -8.68
C LEU A 109 -7.54 5.16 -10.20
N GLY A 110 -7.73 3.93 -10.69
CA GLY A 110 -7.80 3.64 -12.12
C GLY A 110 -9.00 4.33 -12.81
N SER A 111 -10.09 4.58 -12.08
CA SER A 111 -11.25 5.31 -12.61
C SER A 111 -11.02 6.83 -12.67
N ARG A 112 -10.33 7.39 -11.66
CA ARG A 112 -10.02 8.82 -11.57
C ARG A 112 -8.86 9.24 -12.49
N TYR A 113 -7.87 8.37 -12.65
CA TYR A 113 -6.67 8.62 -13.44
C TYR A 113 -6.45 7.52 -14.50
N PRO A 114 -7.43 7.24 -15.37
CA PRO A 114 -7.38 6.12 -16.32
C PRO A 114 -6.23 6.24 -17.31
N ASP A 115 -5.73 7.46 -17.50
CA ASP A 115 -4.61 7.76 -18.38
C ASP A 115 -3.23 7.73 -17.73
N ARG A 116 -3.15 7.54 -16.41
CA ARG A 116 -1.89 7.63 -15.65
C ARG A 116 -1.65 6.43 -14.75
N VAL A 117 -2.70 5.80 -14.22
CA VAL A 117 -2.60 4.81 -13.15
C VAL A 117 -3.36 3.54 -13.51
N ALA A 118 -2.73 2.39 -13.27
CA ALA A 118 -3.40 1.10 -13.20
C ALA A 118 -2.94 0.37 -11.92
N GLY A 119 -3.80 -0.44 -11.32
CA GLY A 119 -3.45 -1.24 -10.14
C GLY A 119 -3.27 -2.72 -10.46
N LEU A 120 -2.29 -3.35 -9.83
CA LEU A 120 -2.20 -4.81 -9.74
C LEU A 120 -3.13 -5.30 -8.64
N GLY A 121 -4.17 -6.02 -9.05
CA GLY A 121 -5.09 -6.66 -8.11
C GLY A 121 -4.36 -7.67 -7.23
N MET A 122 -4.70 -7.67 -5.95
CA MET A 122 -4.19 -8.62 -4.97
C MET A 122 -5.24 -9.71 -4.71
N LEU A 123 -4.78 -10.94 -4.50
CA LEU A 123 -5.63 -12.07 -4.14
C LEU A 123 -5.58 -12.33 -2.63
N PRO A 124 -6.70 -12.71 -2.00
CA PRO A 124 -6.76 -13.04 -0.58
C PRO A 124 -6.19 -14.45 -0.33
N LEU A 125 -4.88 -14.63 -0.52
CA LEU A 125 -4.23 -15.95 -0.50
C LEU A 125 -4.29 -16.70 0.84
N ARG A 126 -4.75 -16.04 1.91
CA ARG A 126 -5.02 -16.68 3.21
C ARG A 126 -6.42 -17.30 3.31
N ASP A 127 -7.27 -17.04 2.33
CA ASP A 127 -8.60 -17.60 2.16
C ASP A 127 -8.71 -18.18 0.74
N PRO A 128 -8.41 -19.48 0.56
CA PRO A 128 -8.42 -20.11 -0.75
C PRO A 128 -9.76 -20.01 -1.48
N GLU A 129 -10.89 -20.00 -0.77
CA GLU A 129 -12.23 -19.88 -1.37
C GLU A 129 -12.49 -18.47 -1.88
N ALA A 130 -11.96 -17.45 -1.20
CA ALA A 130 -12.06 -16.06 -1.67
C ALA A 130 -11.08 -15.72 -2.81
N ALA A 131 -10.13 -16.62 -3.14
CA ALA A 131 -9.08 -16.39 -4.14
C ALA A 131 -9.35 -17.05 -5.50
N VAL A 132 -10.50 -17.70 -5.69
CA VAL A 132 -10.95 -18.38 -6.93
C VAL A 132 -12.06 -17.63 -7.66
#